data_AF-A0A101PUZ6-F1
#
_entry.id   AF-A0A101PUZ6-F1
#
_cell.length_a   1.000
_cell.length_b   1.000
_cell.length_c   1.000
_cell.angle_alpha   90.00
_cell.angle_beta   90.00
_cell.angle_gamma   90.00
#
_symmetry.space_group_name_H-M   'P 1'
#
loop_
_entity.id
_entity.type
_entity.pdbx_description
1 polymer ?
#
loop_
_entity_poly.entity_id
_entity_poly.type
_entity_poly.pdbx_seq_one_letter_code
_entity_poly.pdbx_strand_id
1 'polypeptide(L)'
;MSLAGGTVLFSAVLSVALVLDTHRPAPGSAGGSGSGAGKYECHYTRHGDLLFAGNSTTSSRQVMLNSTGPDAAEVQCLLLRHELSPGDVDGYFGPRTQTQVERLQEQGHIPADGVVGEDTWRLLRHAR
;
A
#
# COMPACT_ATOMS: atom_id res chain seq x y z
N MET A 1 -27.94 -79.19 -19.69
CA MET A 1 -26.84 -79.63 -20.58
C MET A 1 -26.75 -78.60 -21.69
N SER A 2 -25.54 -78.25 -22.12
CA SER A 2 -25.21 -77.26 -23.19
C SER A 2 -25.12 -75.80 -22.72
N LEU A 3 -24.17 -74.98 -23.14
CA LEU A 3 -22.69 -75.01 -23.29
C LEU A 3 -22.33 -73.63 -23.89
N ALA A 4 -21.07 -73.21 -23.67
CA ALA A 4 -20.39 -72.07 -24.29
C ALA A 4 -20.81 -70.67 -23.79
N GLY A 5 -19.90 -69.79 -23.37
CA GLY A 5 -18.48 -69.67 -23.70
C GLY A 5 -18.25 -68.31 -24.35
N GLY A 6 -17.57 -67.40 -23.65
CA GLY A 6 -17.28 -66.06 -24.16
C GLY A 6 -16.41 -65.24 -23.21
N THR A 7 -15.09 -65.42 -23.33
CA THR A 7 -14.05 -64.42 -23.00
C THR A 7 -14.32 -63.11 -23.76
N VAL A 8 -13.89 -61.89 -23.39
CA VAL A 8 -12.53 -61.44 -23.08
C VAL A 8 -12.56 -60.03 -22.42
N LEU A 9 -11.68 -59.84 -21.41
CA LEU A 9 -10.91 -58.65 -20.99
C LEU A 9 -11.45 -57.21 -21.21
N PHE A 10 -11.33 -56.34 -20.21
CA PHE A 10 -10.40 -55.19 -20.21
C PHE A 10 -10.42 -54.42 -18.87
N SER A 11 -9.21 -54.06 -18.47
CA SER A 11 -8.75 -53.32 -17.29
C SER A 11 -9.61 -52.16 -16.76
N ALA A 12 -9.55 -51.94 -15.45
CA ALA A 12 -9.32 -50.61 -14.91
C ALA A 12 -8.77 -50.68 -13.48
N VAL A 13 -7.91 -49.72 -13.17
CA VAL A 13 -6.80 -49.78 -12.22
C VAL A 13 -7.23 -49.28 -10.84
N LEU A 14 -6.60 -49.88 -9.82
CA LEU A 14 -6.48 -49.39 -8.45
C LEU A 14 -6.19 -47.88 -8.38
N SER A 15 -6.91 -47.14 -7.54
CA SER A 15 -6.38 -45.97 -6.82
C SER A 15 -7.32 -45.58 -5.68
N VAL A 16 -7.07 -46.12 -4.49
CA VAL A 16 -7.40 -45.43 -3.24
C VAL A 16 -6.29 -44.42 -3.01
N ALA A 17 -6.59 -43.14 -3.14
CA ALA A 17 -5.75 -42.05 -2.65
C ALA A 17 -6.63 -41.15 -1.79
N LEU A 18 -6.60 -41.42 -0.48
CA LEU A 18 -7.18 -40.57 0.55
C LEU A 18 -6.23 -39.38 0.72
N VAL A 19 -6.44 -38.31 -0.06
CA VAL A 19 -5.74 -37.05 0.14
C VAL A 19 -6.60 -36.19 1.06
N LEU A 20 -6.30 -36.23 2.37
CA LEU A 20 -6.54 -35.11 3.26
C LEU A 20 -5.61 -33.98 2.80
N ASP A 21 -6.10 -33.07 1.96
CA ASP A 21 -5.44 -31.78 1.78
C ASP A 21 -6.35 -30.68 2.33
N THR A 22 -6.07 -30.35 3.59
CA THR A 22 -6.54 -29.12 4.20
C THR A 22 -5.72 -27.96 3.62
N HIS A 23 -6.19 -27.38 2.52
CA HIS A 23 -5.81 -26.02 2.16
C HIS A 23 -7.07 -25.16 2.00
N ARG A 24 -7.44 -24.50 3.09
CA ARG A 24 -8.27 -23.30 3.02
C ARG A 24 -7.36 -22.17 2.51
N PRO A 25 -7.56 -21.62 1.31
CA PRO A 25 -6.96 -20.33 1.01
C PRO A 25 -7.68 -19.29 1.89
N ALA A 26 -6.93 -18.68 2.81
CA ALA A 26 -7.35 -17.41 3.38
C ALA A 26 -7.37 -16.38 2.24
N PRO A 27 -8.46 -15.66 1.97
CA PRO A 27 -8.35 -14.44 1.19
C PRO A 27 -7.55 -13.45 2.03
N GLY A 28 -6.27 -13.33 1.68
CA GLY A 28 -5.40 -12.27 2.16
C GLY A 28 -6.07 -10.93 1.88
N SER A 29 -5.96 -10.03 2.85
CA SER A 29 -6.37 -8.64 2.77
C SER A 29 -5.92 -8.06 1.44
N ALA A 30 -6.89 -7.73 0.59
CA ALA A 30 -6.68 -6.89 -0.58
C ALA A 30 -6.28 -5.49 -0.07
N GLY A 31 -5.00 -5.31 0.24
CA GLY A 31 -4.38 -4.00 0.32
C GLY A 31 -4.29 -3.48 -1.10
N GLY A 32 -5.24 -2.63 -1.49
CA GLY A 32 -5.18 -1.94 -2.78
C GLY A 32 -3.91 -1.10 -2.83
N SER A 33 -2.94 -1.56 -3.62
CA SER A 33 -1.81 -0.75 -4.08
C SER A 33 -2.36 0.41 -4.91
N GLY A 34 -2.57 1.55 -4.27
CA GLY A 34 -2.72 2.81 -4.97
C GLY A 34 -1.34 3.21 -5.50
N SER A 35 -1.02 2.79 -6.73
CA SER A 35 0.15 3.28 -7.45
C SER A 35 0.03 4.79 -7.62
N GLY A 36 0.76 5.54 -6.80
CA GLY A 36 1.11 6.91 -7.16
C GLY A 36 1.76 6.85 -8.54
N ALA A 37 1.33 7.70 -9.47
CA ALA A 37 1.81 7.70 -10.86
C ALA A 37 3.25 8.20 -11.00
N GLY A 38 4.13 7.92 -10.02
CA GLY A 38 5.50 8.41 -9.94
C GLY A 38 6.51 7.31 -9.63
N LYS A 39 7.78 7.71 -9.51
CA LYS A 39 8.94 6.84 -9.26
C LYS A 39 8.81 5.96 -8.01
N TYR A 40 8.09 6.43 -7.00
CA TYR A 40 7.92 5.74 -5.72
C TYR A 40 6.52 5.16 -5.61
N GLU A 41 6.44 3.95 -5.08
CA GLU A 41 5.18 3.31 -4.74
C GLU A 41 4.75 3.68 -3.32
N CYS A 42 3.43 3.79 -3.10
CA CYS A 42 2.89 4.04 -1.77
C CYS A 42 2.42 2.72 -1.15
N HIS A 43 3.18 2.20 -0.19
CA HIS A 43 2.83 1.00 0.57
C HIS A 43 2.35 1.38 1.95
N TYR A 44 1.03 1.49 2.12
CA TYR A 44 0.47 1.97 3.38
C TYR A 44 0.49 0.89 4.48
N THR A 45 1.15 1.22 5.59
CA THR A 45 1.14 0.42 6.82
C THR A 45 0.70 1.28 8.00
N ARG A 46 -0.03 0.68 8.96
CA ARG A 46 -0.38 1.34 10.22
C ARG A 46 0.45 0.77 11.36
N HIS A 47 1.02 1.66 12.16
CA HIS A 47 1.72 1.33 13.41
C HIS A 47 1.05 2.10 14.55
N GLY A 48 0.13 1.43 15.26
CA GLY A 48 -0.80 2.12 16.16
C GLY A 48 -1.70 3.07 15.36
N ASP A 49 -1.80 4.32 15.81
CA ASP A 49 -2.63 5.35 15.19
C ASP A 49 -1.94 6.05 14.00
N LEU A 50 -0.66 5.78 13.78
CA LEU A 50 0.13 6.43 12.74
C LEU A 50 0.12 5.63 11.44
N LEU A 51 -0.14 6.33 10.34
CA LEU A 51 -0.02 5.82 8.97
C LEU A 51 1.38 6.12 8.40
N PHE A 52 1.98 5.14 7.74
CA PHE A 52 3.22 5.27 6.98
C PHE A 52 2.98 4.79 5.55
N ALA A 53 3.71 5.32 4.57
CA ALA A 53 3.60 4.96 3.16
C ALA A 53 4.79 4.13 2.65
N GLY A 54 5.68 3.71 3.54
CA GLY A 54 6.78 2.79 3.24
C GLY A 54 8.02 3.43 2.62
N ASN A 55 8.03 4.76 2.41
CA ASN A 55 9.17 5.48 1.83
C ASN A 55 10.05 6.12 2.91
N SER A 56 9.47 6.51 4.05
CA SER A 56 10.22 7.06 5.18
C SER A 56 9.55 6.87 6.53
N THR A 57 10.37 6.68 7.57
CA THR A 57 9.91 6.55 8.97
C THR A 57 10.15 7.80 9.80
N THR A 58 10.72 8.87 9.23
CA THR A 58 11.08 10.07 9.99
C THR A 58 9.88 10.81 10.55
N SER A 59 9.98 11.39 11.74
CA SER A 59 8.92 12.24 12.30
C SER A 59 9.36 13.66 12.58
N SER A 60 10.64 13.99 12.37
CA SER A 60 11.22 15.26 12.82
C SER A 60 12.09 15.95 11.77
N ARG A 61 12.60 15.22 10.77
CA ARG A 61 13.40 15.85 9.73
C ARG A 61 12.50 16.72 8.85
N GLN A 62 12.97 17.94 8.62
CA GLN A 62 12.27 18.89 7.78
C GLN A 62 12.30 18.47 6.32
N VAL A 63 11.15 18.50 5.68
CA VAL A 63 11.00 18.35 4.23
C VAL A 63 10.30 19.61 3.72
N MET A 64 10.92 20.29 2.77
CA MET A 64 10.48 21.60 2.28
C MET A 64 10.73 21.72 0.78
N LEU A 65 10.35 22.84 0.17
CA LEU A 65 10.57 23.12 -1.25
C LEU A 65 11.98 22.72 -1.71
N ASN A 66 12.03 22.02 -2.84
CA ASN A 66 13.23 21.45 -3.47
C ASN A 66 13.88 20.27 -2.72
N SER A 67 13.31 19.78 -1.62
CA SER A 67 13.73 18.49 -1.04
C SER A 67 13.50 17.36 -2.03
N THR A 68 14.41 16.39 -2.05
CA THR A 68 14.29 15.21 -2.92
C THR A 68 14.48 13.93 -2.12
N GLY A 69 13.98 12.81 -2.66
CA GLY A 69 14.23 11.48 -2.13
C GLY A 69 13.02 10.88 -1.39
N PRO A 70 13.25 9.80 -0.62
CA PRO A 70 12.19 9.00 -0.01
C PRO A 70 11.31 9.79 0.97
N ASP A 71 11.84 10.83 1.60
CA ASP A 71 11.11 11.66 2.54
C ASP A 71 10.07 12.55 1.85
N ALA A 72 10.43 13.11 0.69
CA ALA A 72 9.49 13.85 -0.14
C ALA A 72 8.42 12.91 -0.71
N ALA A 73 8.79 11.69 -1.11
CA ALA A 73 7.85 10.67 -1.56
C ALA A 73 6.87 10.24 -0.45
N GLU A 74 7.35 10.08 0.78
CA GLU A 74 6.50 9.79 1.94
C GLU A 74 5.45 10.90 2.15
N VAL A 75 5.86 12.18 2.07
CA VAL A 75 4.92 13.30 2.14
C VAL A 75 3.89 13.23 1.02
N GLN A 76 4.34 13.03 -0.22
CA GLN A 76 3.45 12.95 -1.40
C GLN A 76 2.41 11.83 -1.23
N CYS A 77 2.83 10.64 -0.82
CA CYS A 77 1.92 9.53 -0.54
C CYS A 77 0.91 9.87 0.57
N LEU A 78 1.38 10.42 1.70
CA LEU A 78 0.49 10.74 2.81
C LEU A 78 -0.50 11.87 2.45
N LEU A 79 -0.12 12.85 1.62
CA LEU A 79 -1.05 13.86 1.10
C LEU A 79 -2.20 13.25 0.29
N LEU A 80 -1.94 12.23 -0.53
CA LEU A 80 -2.99 11.50 -1.26
C LEU A 80 -4.02 10.88 -0.31
N ARG A 81 -3.63 10.50 0.91
CA ARG A 81 -4.54 9.97 1.93
C ARG A 81 -5.41 11.03 2.59
N HIS A 82 -5.03 12.29 2.47
CA HIS A 82 -5.84 13.45 2.85
C HIS A 82 -6.60 14.06 1.67
N GLU A 83 -6.66 13.34 0.53
CA GLU A 83 -7.32 13.81 -0.71
C GLU A 83 -6.69 15.10 -1.28
N LEU A 84 -5.45 15.40 -0.87
CA LEU A 84 -4.65 16.52 -1.35
C LEU A 84 -3.66 16.01 -2.39
N SER A 85 -3.92 16.23 -3.68
CA SER A 85 -3.07 15.69 -4.75
C SER A 85 -1.77 16.49 -4.91
N PRO A 86 -0.58 15.90 -4.64
CA PRO A 86 0.71 16.56 -4.86
C PRO A 86 1.19 16.49 -6.31
N GLY A 87 0.44 15.79 -7.19
CA GLY A 87 0.95 15.33 -8.49
C GLY A 87 1.50 13.91 -8.38
N ASP A 88 2.53 13.62 -9.17
CA ASP A 88 3.19 12.32 -9.19
C ASP A 88 3.98 12.09 -7.89
N VAL A 89 4.12 10.84 -7.48
CA VAL A 89 4.96 10.44 -6.33
C VAL A 89 6.38 10.22 -6.82
N ASP A 90 7.01 11.29 -7.28
CA ASP A 90 8.35 11.29 -7.87
C ASP A 90 9.48 11.50 -6.85
N GLY A 91 9.12 11.80 -5.60
CA GLY A 91 10.05 12.16 -4.54
C GLY A 91 10.71 13.51 -4.74
N TYR A 92 10.15 14.42 -5.53
CA TYR A 92 10.53 15.83 -5.61
C TYR A 92 9.48 16.71 -4.93
N PHE A 93 9.88 17.39 -3.86
CA PHE A 93 9.03 18.35 -3.17
C PHE A 93 9.00 19.67 -3.95
N GLY A 94 8.20 19.70 -5.02
CA GLY A 94 7.99 20.90 -5.83
C GLY A 94 6.89 21.83 -5.29
N PRO A 95 6.63 22.96 -5.98
CA PRO A 95 5.61 23.93 -5.56
C PRO A 95 4.21 23.32 -5.40
N ARG A 96 3.84 22.34 -6.23
CA ARG A 96 2.53 21.67 -6.11
C ARG A 96 2.40 20.91 -4.78
N THR A 97 3.44 20.17 -4.39
CA THR A 97 3.52 19.48 -3.09
C THR A 97 3.46 20.50 -1.95
N GLN A 98 4.22 21.59 -2.05
CA GLN A 98 4.23 22.67 -1.05
C GLN A 98 2.83 23.25 -0.82
N THR A 99 2.11 23.60 -1.89
CA THR A 99 0.73 24.12 -1.78
C THR A 99 -0.22 23.12 -1.11
N GLN A 100 -0.03 21.81 -1.33
CA GLN A 100 -0.84 20.81 -0.62
C GLN A 100 -0.46 20.67 0.85
N VAL A 101 0.82 20.82 1.19
CA VAL A 101 1.26 20.87 2.59
C VAL A 101 0.67 22.09 3.29
N GLU A 102 0.68 23.27 2.67
CA GLU A 102 0.05 24.48 3.23
C GLU A 102 -1.44 24.25 3.51
N ARG A 103 -2.18 23.66 2.57
CA ARG A 103 -3.59 23.29 2.77
C ARG A 103 -3.81 22.31 3.92
N LEU A 104 -2.95 21.31 4.05
CA LEU A 104 -3.01 20.37 5.18
C LEU A 104 -2.77 21.10 6.51
N GLN A 105 -1.79 22.00 6.55
CA GLN A 105 -1.47 22.80 7.72
C GLN A 105 -2.63 23.72 8.11
N GLU A 106 -3.27 24.37 7.13
CA GLU A 106 -4.50 25.15 7.33
C GLU A 106 -5.63 24.29 7.92
N GLN A 107 -5.88 23.10 7.37
CA GLN A 107 -6.88 22.15 7.89
C GLN A 107 -6.56 21.67 9.32
N GLY A 108 -5.26 21.58 9.64
CA GLY A 108 -4.75 21.22 10.95
C GLY A 108 -4.68 22.38 11.95
N HIS A 109 -5.02 23.61 11.53
CA HIS A 109 -4.92 24.82 12.35
C HIS A 109 -3.52 25.07 12.93
N ILE A 110 -2.48 24.74 12.17
CA ILE A 110 -1.07 25.07 12.48
C ILE A 110 -0.54 26.10 11.46
N PRO A 111 0.61 26.76 11.70
CA PRO A 111 1.19 27.68 10.71
C PRO A 111 1.36 27.01 9.34
N ALA A 112 0.79 27.62 8.30
CA ALA A 112 0.84 27.14 6.93
C ALA A 112 2.06 27.69 6.18
N ASP A 113 3.25 27.24 6.58
CA ASP A 113 4.53 27.68 6.01
C ASP A 113 5.04 26.80 4.85
N GLY A 114 4.33 25.71 4.54
CA GLY A 114 4.70 24.74 3.52
C GLY A 114 5.88 23.85 3.89
N VAL A 115 6.34 23.91 5.15
CA VAL A 115 7.44 23.09 5.68
C VAL A 115 6.89 21.92 6.48
N VAL A 116 7.34 20.72 6.14
CA VAL A 116 6.98 19.50 6.88
C VAL A 116 7.91 19.34 8.08
N GLY A 117 7.57 19.99 9.19
CA GLY A 117 8.16 19.78 10.51
C GLY A 117 7.44 18.69 11.32
N GLU A 118 7.75 18.58 12.62
CA GLU A 118 7.18 17.54 13.50
C GLU A 118 5.65 17.56 13.55
N ASP A 119 5.05 18.74 13.67
CA ASP A 119 3.59 18.87 13.73
C ASP A 119 2.93 18.54 12.39
N THR A 120 3.53 18.94 11.27
CA THR A 120 3.06 18.55 9.94
C THR A 120 3.17 17.05 9.71
N TRP A 121 4.26 16.41 10.16
CA TRP A 121 4.40 14.94 10.13
C TRP A 121 3.31 14.26 10.95
N ARG A 122 3.00 14.80 12.13
CA ARG A 122 1.91 14.30 12.97
C ARG A 122 0.57 14.37 12.23
N LEU A 123 0.25 15.49 11.59
CA LEU A 123 -0.97 15.66 10.80
C LEU A 123 -1.04 14.67 9.62
N LEU A 124 0.04 14.55 8.84
CA LEU A 124 0.10 13.64 7.70
C LEU A 124 -0.19 12.19 8.10
N ARG A 125 0.33 11.76 9.25
CA ARG A 125 0.21 10.36 9.70
C ARG A 125 -1.09 10.02 10.42
N HIS A 126 -1.76 10.99 11.01
CA HIS A 126 -3.09 10.77 11.60
C HIS A 126 -4.13 10.84 10.48
N ALA A 127 -4.24 9.74 9.74
CA ALA A 127 -5.27 9.57 8.73
C ALA A 127 -6.66 9.58 9.41
N ARG A 128 -7.57 10.39 8.88
CA ARG A 128 -8.98 10.42 9.27
C ARG A 128 -9.69 9.09 8.97
#